data_AF-A0A4U1JPQ0-F1
#
_entry.id   AF-A0A4U1JPQ0-F1
#
_cell.length_a   1.000
_cell.length_b   1.000
_cell.length_c   1.000
_cell.angle_alpha   90.00
_cell.angle_beta   90.00
_cell.angle_gamma   90.00
#
_symmetry.space_group_name_H-M   'P 1'
#
loop_
_entity.id
_entity.type
_entity.pdbx_description
1 polymer ?
#
loop_
_entity_poly.entity_id
_entity_poly.type
_entity_poly.pdbx_seq_one_letter_code
_entity_poly.pdbx_strand_id
1 'polypeptide(L)'
;MTFLPPVVPVPPVRSLDPAPAVLVVAEALQPDLAQGRPIDAARLRLEMERTFGGSDASGAWDWKLAYEAGEVALILFLRKFGRALLARAGSPAALLPILTKVAGLLPTHTRRSEEMERFQQFSTPLPMGLAALAAAQITPRDLVLEPSAGTGLLAILAEIAGGGLALNELAGTRADLLQRLFPGCPVTRFDAAQIDDHLDAGLRPSVILMNPPFSALANVDGRTTEATARHLRSALARLAPGGRLVAITGAGFAPDAPAWAEAFARLTETAHLVFTGAVSGAAFARHGTSFETRISVFDKCRGGEKGGITADLRPLMSPDVAHLLSRIVTAVPPRLALDPVEPAGQGPSLPFRENFAPAARRLITPARATSAARPAPALEPIATEALDYALRDSAADGATAQMSDAIYETFRLQAIDIPGAAAHPTKLVQSAAMASVAPPKPSYRPKLPAAVLREGLLSDAQLETVIY
;
A
#
# COMPACT_ATOMS: atom_id res chain seq x y z
N MET A 1 -0.34 -55.95 9.90
CA MET A 1 0.49 -54.78 10.28
C MET A 1 1.02 -54.15 9.01
N THR A 2 0.43 -53.02 8.63
CA THR A 2 0.78 -52.29 7.41
C THR A 2 1.88 -51.30 7.78
N PHE A 3 3.10 -51.49 7.27
CA PHE A 3 4.22 -50.59 7.50
C PHE A 3 3.94 -49.26 6.77
N LEU A 4 3.70 -48.19 7.54
CA LEU A 4 3.79 -46.82 7.03
C LEU A 4 5.28 -46.49 6.81
N PRO A 5 5.67 -45.97 5.63
CA PRO A 5 7.05 -45.56 5.41
C PRO A 5 7.40 -44.38 6.33
N PRO A 6 8.67 -44.28 6.77
CA PRO A 6 9.10 -43.19 7.64
C PRO A 6 8.93 -41.85 6.92
N VAL A 7 8.23 -40.92 7.58
CA VAL A 7 8.16 -39.52 7.17
C VAL A 7 9.57 -38.96 7.24
N VAL A 8 10.19 -38.75 6.08
CA VAL A 8 11.48 -38.07 5.98
C VAL A 8 11.25 -36.62 6.41
N PRO A 9 11.98 -36.11 7.41
CA PRO A 9 11.90 -34.70 7.77
C PRO A 9 12.32 -33.86 6.56
N VAL A 10 11.41 -32.99 6.10
CA VAL A 10 11.71 -32.01 5.06
C VAL A 10 12.88 -31.17 5.59
N PRO A 11 14.01 -31.09 4.87
CA PRO A 11 15.12 -30.26 5.31
C PRO A 11 14.64 -28.82 5.50
N PRO A 12 15.11 -28.10 6.53
CA PRO A 12 14.73 -26.71 6.72
C PRO A 12 15.08 -25.93 5.46
N VAL A 13 14.05 -25.39 4.80
CA VAL A 13 14.22 -24.50 3.65
C VAL A 13 15.12 -23.36 4.11
N ARG A 14 16.27 -23.20 3.46
CA ARG A 14 17.12 -22.04 3.72
C ARG A 14 16.29 -20.81 3.39
N SER A 15 15.97 -20.00 4.40
CA SER A 15 15.33 -18.71 4.20
C SER A 15 16.28 -17.84 3.36
N LEU A 16 15.98 -17.75 2.07
CA LEU A 16 16.64 -16.82 1.17
C LEU A 16 16.14 -15.41 1.47
N ASP A 17 17.05 -14.43 1.42
CA ASP A 17 16.65 -13.02 1.43
C ASP A 17 15.73 -12.77 0.22
N PRO A 18 14.46 -12.38 0.43
CA PRO A 18 13.48 -12.33 -0.66
C PRO A 18 13.83 -11.32 -1.75
N ALA A 19 14.43 -10.17 -1.41
CA ALA A 19 14.72 -9.12 -2.38
C ALA A 19 15.73 -9.54 -3.47
N PRO A 20 16.93 -10.05 -3.15
CA PRO A 20 17.84 -10.57 -4.17
C PRO A 20 17.28 -11.78 -4.92
N ALA A 21 16.48 -12.66 -4.28
CA ALA A 21 15.83 -13.77 -4.97
C ALA A 21 14.81 -13.29 -6.01
N VAL A 22 13.95 -12.31 -5.66
CA VAL A 22 13.01 -11.67 -6.57
C VAL A 22 13.74 -11.01 -7.75
N LEU A 23 14.88 -10.37 -7.52
CA LEU A 23 15.67 -9.77 -8.59
C LEU A 23 16.20 -10.81 -9.59
N VAL A 24 16.69 -11.95 -9.11
CA VAL A 24 17.15 -13.06 -9.97
C VAL A 24 16.01 -13.60 -10.83
N VAL A 25 14.82 -13.80 -10.24
CA VAL A 25 13.63 -14.22 -10.99
C VAL A 25 13.28 -13.18 -12.05
N ALA A 26 13.26 -11.90 -11.70
CA ALA A 26 12.95 -10.81 -12.62
C ALA A 26 13.94 -10.73 -13.79
N GLU A 27 15.23 -10.92 -13.54
CA GLU A 27 16.28 -10.99 -14.57
C GLU A 27 16.05 -12.17 -15.54
N ALA A 28 15.61 -13.32 -15.04
CA ALA A 28 15.27 -14.48 -15.86
C ALA A 28 14.02 -14.27 -16.73
N LEU A 29 13.08 -13.43 -16.27
CA LEU A 29 11.82 -13.12 -16.97
C LEU A 29 11.93 -11.94 -17.95
N GLN A 30 12.84 -10.99 -17.72
CA GLN A 30 13.01 -9.80 -18.56
C GLN A 30 13.19 -10.13 -20.07
N PRO A 31 13.94 -11.17 -20.48
CA PRO A 31 14.05 -11.54 -21.89
C PRO A 31 12.72 -11.93 -22.55
N ASP A 32 11.79 -12.54 -21.81
CA ASP A 32 10.47 -12.90 -22.33
C ASP A 32 9.67 -11.64 -22.68
N LEU A 33 9.70 -10.62 -21.80
CA LEU A 33 9.11 -9.30 -22.07
C LEU A 33 9.75 -8.63 -23.30
N ALA A 34 11.07 -8.68 -23.43
CA ALA A 34 11.80 -8.12 -24.57
C ALA A 34 11.43 -8.78 -25.91
N GLN A 35 11.10 -10.07 -25.88
CA GLN A 35 10.71 -10.87 -27.05
C GLN A 35 9.19 -10.84 -27.29
N GLY A 36 8.41 -10.16 -26.44
CA GLY A 36 6.95 -10.14 -26.53
C GLY A 36 6.30 -11.48 -26.20
N ARG A 37 6.97 -12.35 -25.43
CA ARG A 37 6.44 -13.63 -24.98
C ARG A 37 5.61 -13.45 -23.70
N PRO A 38 4.38 -13.98 -23.66
CA PRO A 38 3.59 -13.99 -22.42
C PRO A 38 4.31 -14.77 -21.31
N ILE A 39 4.29 -14.21 -20.11
CA ILE A 39 4.71 -14.87 -18.87
C ILE A 39 3.42 -15.31 -18.18
N ASP A 40 3.07 -16.58 -18.34
CA ASP A 40 1.93 -17.14 -17.63
C ASP A 40 2.30 -17.58 -16.20
N ALA A 41 1.31 -18.03 -15.44
CA ALA A 41 1.51 -18.51 -14.08
C ALA A 41 2.45 -19.72 -13.99
N ALA A 42 2.56 -20.53 -15.04
CA ALA A 42 3.45 -21.69 -15.07
C ALA A 42 4.91 -21.25 -15.26
N ARG A 43 5.16 -20.30 -16.17
CA ARG A 43 6.45 -19.67 -16.40
C ARG A 43 6.95 -18.95 -15.14
N LEU A 44 6.08 -18.19 -14.50
CA LEU A 44 6.40 -17.49 -13.26
C LEU A 44 6.72 -18.48 -12.12
N ARG A 45 5.87 -19.49 -11.91
CA ARG A 45 6.11 -20.57 -10.93
C ARG A 45 7.45 -21.26 -11.16
N LEU A 46 7.78 -21.60 -12.41
CA LEU A 46 9.02 -22.29 -12.73
C LEU A 46 10.27 -21.53 -12.25
N GLU A 47 10.34 -20.22 -12.51
CA GLU A 47 11.50 -19.42 -12.11
C GLU A 47 11.50 -19.15 -10.59
N MET A 48 10.33 -19.01 -9.97
CA MET A 48 10.21 -18.94 -8.50
C MET A 48 10.73 -20.23 -7.85
N GLU A 49 10.28 -21.40 -8.28
CA GLU A 49 10.74 -22.70 -7.73
C GLU A 49 12.23 -22.94 -7.94
N ARG A 50 12.75 -22.57 -9.12
CA ARG A 50 14.19 -22.65 -9.43
C ARG A 50 15.02 -21.80 -8.47
N THR A 51 14.52 -20.60 -8.12
CA THR A 51 15.29 -19.62 -7.33
C THR A 51 15.12 -19.85 -5.83
N PHE A 52 13.90 -20.11 -5.37
CA PHE A 52 13.57 -20.30 -3.96
C PHE A 52 13.79 -21.74 -3.47
N GLY A 53 14.00 -22.70 -4.38
CA GLY A 53 14.35 -24.08 -4.04
C GLY A 53 13.19 -24.92 -3.48
N GLY A 54 11.94 -24.49 -3.70
CA GLY A 54 10.74 -25.18 -3.25
C GLY A 54 9.46 -24.60 -3.89
N SER A 55 8.33 -25.28 -3.71
CA SER A 55 7.03 -24.87 -4.26
C SER A 55 6.27 -23.91 -3.34
N ASP A 56 5.27 -23.21 -3.89
CA ASP A 56 4.32 -22.41 -3.10
C ASP A 56 3.58 -23.27 -2.06
N ALA A 57 3.25 -24.51 -2.40
CA ALA A 57 2.63 -25.47 -1.47
C ALA A 57 3.52 -25.84 -0.27
N SER A 58 4.84 -25.73 -0.41
CA SER A 58 5.80 -25.96 0.68
C SER A 58 6.08 -24.72 1.53
N GLY A 59 5.50 -23.57 1.17
CA GLY A 59 5.76 -22.28 1.82
C GLY A 59 7.10 -21.65 1.48
N ALA A 60 7.80 -22.13 0.44
CA ALA A 60 9.10 -21.59 0.04
C ALA A 60 9.02 -20.16 -0.53
N TRP A 61 7.86 -19.79 -1.08
CA TRP A 61 7.52 -18.47 -1.59
C TRP A 61 6.00 -18.33 -1.69
N ASP A 62 5.49 -17.10 -1.82
CA ASP A 62 4.07 -16.82 -2.03
C ASP A 62 3.82 -16.08 -3.35
N TRP A 63 2.55 -16.02 -3.76
CA TRP A 63 2.17 -15.36 -5.01
C TRP A 63 2.44 -13.85 -5.00
N LYS A 64 2.54 -13.21 -3.82
CA LYS A 64 2.89 -11.80 -3.73
C LYS A 64 4.31 -11.57 -4.22
N LEU A 65 5.28 -12.35 -3.75
CA LEU A 65 6.67 -12.29 -4.22
C LEU A 65 6.77 -12.58 -5.72
N ALA A 66 5.96 -13.53 -6.22
CA ALA A 66 5.91 -13.84 -7.65
C ALA A 66 5.41 -12.64 -8.49
N TYR A 67 4.36 -11.96 -8.03
CA TYR A 67 3.86 -10.75 -8.69
C TYR A 67 4.86 -9.59 -8.61
N GLU A 68 5.53 -9.41 -7.47
CA GLU A 68 6.62 -8.43 -7.33
C GLU A 68 7.75 -8.73 -8.31
N ALA A 69 8.14 -10.00 -8.53
CA ALA A 69 9.13 -10.37 -9.54
C ALA A 69 8.70 -10.01 -10.97
N GLY A 70 7.41 -10.16 -11.29
CA GLY A 70 6.86 -9.70 -12.57
C GLY A 70 7.01 -8.18 -12.76
N GLU A 71 6.67 -7.40 -11.74
CA GLU A 71 6.83 -5.94 -11.78
C GLU A 71 8.29 -5.50 -11.88
N VAL A 72 9.17 -6.16 -11.14
CA VAL A 72 10.61 -5.91 -11.23
C VAL A 72 11.11 -6.25 -12.64
N ALA A 73 10.59 -7.30 -13.29
CA ALA A 73 10.92 -7.59 -14.68
C ALA A 73 10.47 -6.47 -15.64
N LEU A 74 9.31 -5.84 -15.39
CA LEU A 74 8.88 -4.63 -16.14
C LEU A 74 9.82 -3.45 -15.89
N ILE A 75 10.27 -3.24 -14.65
CA ILE A 75 11.24 -2.19 -14.32
C ILE A 75 12.55 -2.42 -15.07
N LEU A 76 13.07 -3.65 -15.08
CA LEU A 76 14.29 -4.00 -15.82
C LEU A 76 14.10 -3.81 -17.34
N PHE A 77 12.93 -4.16 -17.89
CA PHE A 77 12.58 -3.90 -19.29
C PHE A 77 12.58 -2.38 -19.58
N LEU A 78 11.91 -1.59 -18.74
CA LEU A 78 11.81 -0.14 -18.90
C LEU A 78 13.17 0.55 -18.74
N ARG A 79 14.01 0.08 -17.83
CA ARG A 79 15.38 0.58 -17.70
C ARG A 79 16.18 0.35 -18.98
N LYS A 80 16.04 -0.83 -19.58
CA LYS A 80 16.80 -1.21 -20.79
C LYS A 80 16.30 -0.51 -22.05
N PHE A 81 14.98 -0.34 -22.21
CA PHE A 81 14.38 0.11 -23.47
C PHE A 81 13.61 1.43 -23.36
N GLY A 82 13.20 1.83 -22.17
CA GLY A 82 12.21 2.89 -21.94
C GLY A 82 12.61 4.26 -22.48
N ARG A 83 13.87 4.69 -22.29
CA ARG A 83 14.38 5.95 -22.87
C ARG A 83 14.32 5.94 -24.40
N ALA A 84 14.76 4.85 -25.03
CA ALA A 84 14.72 4.70 -26.48
C ALA A 84 13.27 4.62 -27.00
N LEU A 85 12.39 3.92 -26.29
CA LEU A 85 10.97 3.83 -26.61
C LEU A 85 10.28 5.20 -26.53
N LEU A 86 10.55 5.97 -25.46
CA LEU A 86 9.99 7.32 -25.27
C LEU A 86 10.51 8.27 -26.36
N ALA A 87 11.81 8.27 -26.62
CA ALA A 87 12.42 9.10 -27.66
C ALA A 87 11.86 8.78 -29.06
N ARG A 88 11.65 7.49 -29.37
CA ARG A 88 11.08 7.05 -30.64
C ARG A 88 9.58 7.36 -30.75
N ALA A 89 8.83 7.19 -29.68
CA ALA A 89 7.39 7.46 -29.66
C ALA A 89 7.09 8.97 -29.74
N GLY A 90 7.98 9.81 -29.21
CA GLY A 90 7.87 11.28 -29.25
C GLY A 90 6.84 11.87 -28.29
N SER A 91 5.95 11.06 -27.70
CA SER A 91 4.99 11.51 -26.68
C SER A 91 4.54 10.36 -25.76
N PRO A 92 4.08 10.65 -24.52
CA PRO A 92 3.44 9.65 -23.66
C PRO A 92 2.24 8.98 -24.33
N ALA A 93 1.43 9.72 -25.09
CA ALA A 93 0.27 9.18 -25.81
C ALA A 93 0.66 8.09 -26.82
N ALA A 94 1.74 8.32 -27.58
CA ALA A 94 2.25 7.34 -28.54
C ALA A 94 2.95 6.14 -27.87
N LEU A 95 3.45 6.31 -26.65
CA LEU A 95 4.08 5.23 -25.87
C LEU A 95 3.05 4.31 -25.19
N LEU A 96 1.85 4.81 -24.91
CA LEU A 96 0.79 4.10 -24.18
C LEU A 96 0.43 2.70 -24.75
N PRO A 97 0.26 2.50 -26.08
CA PRO A 97 -0.06 1.18 -26.62
C PRO A 97 1.06 0.16 -26.41
N ILE A 98 2.33 0.61 -26.45
CA ILE A 98 3.50 -0.24 -26.24
C ILE A 98 3.53 -0.70 -24.78
N LEU A 99 3.37 0.22 -23.83
CA LEU A 99 3.39 -0.14 -22.41
C LEU A 99 2.18 -0.97 -22.00
N THR A 100 1.00 -0.69 -22.57
CA THR A 100 -0.19 -1.54 -22.38
C THR A 100 0.08 -2.96 -22.87
N LYS A 101 0.71 -3.12 -24.04
CA LYS A 101 1.03 -4.44 -24.58
C LYS A 101 2.05 -5.18 -23.71
N VAL A 102 3.11 -4.52 -23.26
CA VAL A 102 4.17 -5.12 -22.44
C VAL A 102 3.64 -5.49 -21.05
N ALA A 103 2.89 -4.62 -20.40
CA ALA A 103 2.25 -4.92 -19.12
C ALA A 103 1.28 -6.11 -19.22
N GLY A 104 0.56 -6.21 -20.34
CA GLY A 104 -0.34 -7.34 -20.63
C GLY A 104 0.35 -8.68 -20.92
N LEU A 105 1.69 -8.74 -20.93
CA LEU A 105 2.43 -10.01 -21.01
C LEU A 105 2.54 -10.70 -19.64
N LEU A 106 2.35 -9.97 -18.54
CA LEU A 106 2.36 -10.54 -17.19
C LEU A 106 0.99 -11.14 -16.83
N PRO A 107 0.95 -12.09 -15.88
CA PRO A 107 -0.31 -12.65 -15.42
C PRO A 107 -1.07 -11.62 -14.58
N THR A 108 -2.39 -11.71 -14.57
CA THR A 108 -3.23 -10.91 -13.67
C THR A 108 -3.02 -11.33 -12.22
N HIS A 109 -3.05 -10.34 -11.31
CA HIS A 109 -2.91 -10.56 -9.87
C HIS A 109 -4.21 -11.14 -9.28
N THR A 110 -4.53 -12.36 -9.68
CA THR A 110 -5.78 -13.07 -9.36
C THR A 110 -5.75 -13.76 -8.00
N ARG A 111 -4.55 -14.02 -7.45
CA ARG A 111 -4.38 -14.65 -6.14
C ARG A 111 -4.04 -13.56 -5.11
N ARG A 112 -5.00 -13.23 -4.24
CA ARG A 112 -4.80 -12.25 -3.17
C ARG A 112 -4.15 -12.93 -1.96
N SER A 113 -3.09 -12.33 -1.41
CA SER A 113 -2.58 -12.72 -0.09
C SER A 113 -3.19 -11.85 1.00
N GLU A 114 -3.27 -12.34 2.23
CA GLU A 114 -3.78 -11.60 3.39
C GLU A 114 -3.01 -10.28 3.61
N GLU A 115 -1.70 -10.27 3.33
CA GLU A 115 -0.86 -9.07 3.43
C GLU A 115 -1.20 -8.04 2.34
N MET A 116 -1.48 -8.48 1.10
CA MET A 116 -1.92 -7.59 0.02
C MET A 116 -3.26 -6.94 0.32
N GLU A 117 -4.19 -7.67 0.94
CA GLU A 117 -5.48 -7.13 1.36
C GLU A 117 -5.34 -6.18 2.56
N ARG A 118 -4.53 -6.55 3.56
CA ARG A 118 -4.32 -5.75 4.79
C ARG A 118 -3.65 -4.40 4.52
N PHE A 119 -2.67 -4.36 3.62
CA PHE A 119 -1.93 -3.12 3.30
C PHE A 119 -2.38 -2.46 1.99
N GLN A 120 -3.43 -2.98 1.34
CA GLN A 120 -3.93 -2.52 0.04
C GLN A 120 -2.81 -2.28 -0.99
N GLN A 121 -1.86 -3.20 -1.03
CA GLN A 121 -0.63 -3.11 -1.83
C GLN A 121 -0.87 -3.48 -3.30
N PHE A 122 -1.83 -2.81 -3.94
CA PHE A 122 -2.07 -2.95 -5.38
C PHE A 122 -1.08 -2.10 -6.16
N SER A 123 -0.39 -2.72 -7.10
CA SER A 123 0.59 -2.03 -7.92
C SER A 123 -0.08 -1.14 -8.95
N THR A 124 0.54 0.00 -9.22
CA THR A 124 0.05 0.96 -10.20
C THR A 124 0.09 0.32 -11.59
N PRO A 125 -1.05 0.17 -12.29
CA PRO A 125 -1.03 -0.32 -13.66
C PRO A 125 -0.16 0.62 -14.52
N LEU A 126 0.79 0.05 -15.26
CA LEU A 126 1.75 0.84 -16.04
C LEU A 126 1.11 1.90 -16.97
N PRO A 127 -0.05 1.66 -17.60
CA PRO A 127 -0.80 2.70 -18.30
C PRO A 127 -1.14 3.93 -17.44
N MET A 128 -1.57 3.72 -16.20
CA MET A 128 -1.86 4.82 -15.27
C MET A 128 -0.60 5.53 -14.81
N GLY A 129 0.50 4.79 -14.61
CA GLY A 129 1.80 5.39 -14.32
C GLY A 129 2.26 6.34 -15.44
N LEU A 130 2.05 5.96 -16.70
CA LEU A 130 2.36 6.82 -17.84
C LEU A 130 1.47 8.08 -17.90
N ALA A 131 0.18 7.94 -17.54
CA ALA A 131 -0.72 9.09 -17.43
C ALA A 131 -0.29 10.05 -16.31
N ALA A 132 0.14 9.51 -15.15
CA ALA A 132 0.70 10.31 -14.06
C ALA A 132 2.01 11.02 -14.48
N LEU A 133 2.88 10.33 -15.20
CA LEU A 133 4.11 10.90 -15.76
C LEU A 133 3.82 12.09 -16.68
N ALA A 134 2.84 11.94 -17.58
CA ALA A 134 2.42 13.01 -18.50
C ALA A 134 1.90 14.25 -17.75
N ALA A 135 1.12 14.04 -16.69
CA ALA A 135 0.61 15.13 -15.84
C ALA A 135 1.73 15.83 -15.03
N ALA A 136 2.76 15.09 -14.64
CA ALA A 136 3.84 15.61 -13.81
C ALA A 136 4.80 16.57 -14.52
N GLN A 137 4.93 16.47 -15.86
CA GLN A 137 5.80 17.35 -16.66
C GLN A 137 7.24 17.45 -16.09
N ILE A 138 7.82 16.29 -15.79
CA ILE A 138 9.17 16.14 -15.22
C ILE A 138 10.24 16.63 -16.19
N THR A 139 11.27 17.27 -15.64
CA THR A 139 12.46 17.74 -16.34
C THR A 139 13.72 17.23 -15.61
N PRO A 140 14.90 17.31 -16.25
CA PRO A 140 16.16 16.95 -15.61
C PRO A 140 16.56 17.76 -14.37
N ARG A 141 15.86 18.88 -14.09
CA ARG A 141 16.10 19.70 -12.90
C ARG A 141 15.28 19.24 -11.69
N ASP A 142 14.37 18.30 -11.88
CA ASP A 142 13.46 17.90 -10.82
C ASP A 142 14.05 16.84 -9.90
N LEU A 143 13.79 17.04 -8.60
CA LEU A 143 13.82 15.96 -7.64
C LEU A 143 12.40 15.43 -7.46
N VAL A 144 12.21 14.17 -7.81
CA VAL A 144 10.93 13.45 -7.76
C VAL A 144 10.91 12.58 -6.52
N LEU A 145 9.95 12.83 -5.63
CA LEU A 145 9.70 11.97 -4.48
C LEU A 145 8.54 11.01 -4.79
N GLU A 146 8.75 9.72 -4.52
CA GLU A 146 7.68 8.72 -4.47
C GLU A 146 7.51 8.24 -3.01
N PRO A 147 6.52 8.76 -2.26
CA PRO A 147 6.34 8.46 -0.83
C PRO A 147 5.91 7.02 -0.53
N SER A 148 5.32 6.33 -1.50
CA SER A 148 4.80 4.96 -1.39
C SER A 148 5.18 4.19 -2.64
N ALA A 149 6.47 3.87 -2.75
CA ALA A 149 7.10 3.51 -4.02
C ALA A 149 6.77 2.10 -4.52
N GLY A 150 6.30 1.21 -3.65
CA GLY A 150 6.07 -0.18 -4.01
C GLY A 150 7.36 -0.80 -4.55
N THR A 151 7.27 -1.44 -5.73
CA THR A 151 8.44 -1.99 -6.44
C THR A 151 9.23 -0.95 -7.24
N GLY A 152 8.68 0.26 -7.44
CA GLY A 152 9.33 1.37 -8.17
C GLY A 152 8.87 1.55 -9.62
N LEU A 153 7.64 1.17 -9.97
CA LEU A 153 7.10 1.35 -11.32
C LEU A 153 6.91 2.83 -11.72
N LEU A 154 6.56 3.73 -10.78
CA LEU A 154 6.54 5.18 -11.07
C LEU A 154 7.95 5.76 -11.05
N ALA A 155 8.80 5.33 -10.11
CA ALA A 155 10.21 5.70 -10.04
C ALA A 155 10.96 5.49 -11.36
N ILE A 156 10.82 4.33 -12.01
CA ILE A 156 11.51 4.07 -13.28
C ILE A 156 11.00 4.98 -14.41
N LEU A 157 9.71 5.33 -14.42
CA LEU A 157 9.16 6.27 -15.40
C LEU A 157 9.71 7.69 -15.19
N ALA A 158 9.84 8.12 -13.93
CA ALA A 158 10.45 9.39 -13.58
C ALA A 158 11.95 9.44 -13.95
N GLU A 159 12.72 8.37 -13.71
CA GLU A 159 14.13 8.23 -14.11
C GLU A 159 14.30 8.27 -15.64
N ILE A 160 13.38 7.66 -16.38
CA ILE A 160 13.35 7.70 -17.85
C ILE A 160 13.09 9.12 -18.35
N ALA A 161 12.21 9.89 -17.68
CA ALA A 161 11.97 11.30 -17.97
C ALA A 161 13.14 12.22 -17.55
N GLY A 162 14.15 11.67 -16.87
CA GLY A 162 15.37 12.37 -16.48
C GLY A 162 15.34 13.01 -15.09
N GLY A 163 14.28 12.80 -14.30
CA GLY A 163 14.22 13.33 -12.93
C GLY A 163 15.17 12.59 -11.99
N GLY A 164 15.73 13.31 -11.02
CA GLY A 164 16.39 12.70 -9.86
C GLY A 164 15.35 12.10 -8.92
N LEU A 165 15.70 11.03 -8.20
CA LEU A 165 14.74 10.28 -7.37
C LEU A 165 15.05 10.38 -5.87
N ALA A 166 13.98 10.44 -5.08
CA ALA A 166 13.95 10.13 -3.67
C ALA A 166 12.79 9.16 -3.41
N LEU A 167 13.03 8.04 -2.75
CA LEU A 167 12.05 6.96 -2.64
C LEU A 167 11.75 6.65 -1.18
N ASN A 168 10.50 6.29 -0.89
CA ASN A 168 10.07 5.80 0.40
C ASN A 168 9.16 4.59 0.23
N GLU A 169 9.43 3.53 1.00
CA GLU A 169 8.57 2.35 1.03
C GLU A 169 8.59 1.71 2.42
N LEU A 170 7.40 1.46 2.98
CA LEU A 170 7.24 0.95 4.33
C LEU A 170 7.56 -0.55 4.42
N ALA A 171 7.20 -1.33 3.38
CA ALA A 171 7.43 -2.76 3.35
C ALA A 171 8.93 -3.07 3.17
N GLY A 172 9.50 -3.85 4.10
CA GLY A 172 10.93 -4.15 4.14
C GLY A 172 11.48 -4.72 2.82
N THR A 173 10.89 -5.82 2.33
CA THR A 173 11.29 -6.47 1.07
C THR A 173 11.28 -5.52 -0.12
N ARG A 174 10.27 -4.66 -0.23
CA ARG A 174 10.16 -3.71 -1.34
C ARG A 174 11.18 -2.58 -1.22
N ALA A 175 11.42 -2.07 -0.02
CA ALA A 175 12.48 -1.10 0.21
C ALA A 175 13.88 -1.69 -0.11
N ASP A 176 14.13 -2.96 0.24
CA ASP A 176 15.35 -3.68 -0.14
C ASP A 176 15.47 -3.87 -1.66
N LEU A 177 14.36 -4.14 -2.36
CA LEU A 177 14.30 -4.16 -3.82
C LEU A 177 14.62 -2.80 -4.44
N LEU A 178 14.02 -1.72 -3.93
CA LEU A 178 14.26 -0.36 -4.42
C LEU A 178 15.72 0.05 -4.29
N GLN A 179 16.39 -0.30 -3.19
CA GLN A 179 17.82 -0.02 -3.00
C GLN A 179 18.69 -0.73 -4.05
N ARG A 180 18.32 -1.95 -4.44
CA ARG A 180 19.01 -2.72 -5.49
C ARG A 180 18.69 -2.20 -6.89
N LEU A 181 17.43 -1.80 -7.11
CA LEU A 181 16.96 -1.31 -8.40
C LEU A 181 17.39 0.12 -8.67
N PHE A 182 17.54 0.98 -7.68
CA PHE A 182 17.88 2.39 -7.89
C PHE A 182 19.15 2.76 -7.11
N PRO A 183 20.31 2.19 -7.49
CA PRO A 183 21.56 2.46 -6.79
C PRO A 183 21.88 3.96 -6.86
N GLY A 184 22.24 4.55 -5.72
CA GLY A 184 22.54 5.98 -5.60
C GLY A 184 21.34 6.88 -5.32
N CYS A 185 20.12 6.33 -5.23
CA CYS A 185 18.94 7.08 -4.81
C CYS A 185 18.67 6.86 -3.31
N PRO A 186 18.33 7.90 -2.52
CA PRO A 186 17.90 7.72 -1.13
C PRO A 186 16.61 6.88 -1.08
N VAL A 187 16.65 5.79 -0.31
CA VAL A 187 15.47 4.97 0.01
C VAL A 187 15.22 5.01 1.51
N THR A 188 14.06 5.52 1.88
CA THR A 188 13.59 5.61 3.28
C THR A 188 12.43 4.64 3.54
N ARG A 189 12.07 4.42 4.81
CA ARG A 189 11.03 3.45 5.23
C ARG A 189 10.04 4.05 6.23
N PHE A 190 9.71 5.32 6.07
CA PHE A 190 8.77 6.03 6.95
C PHE A 190 7.32 5.75 6.55
N ASP A 191 6.38 5.94 7.48
CA ASP A 191 4.97 6.03 7.13
C ASP A 191 4.75 7.27 6.26
N ALA A 192 4.27 7.05 5.03
CA ALA A 192 4.04 8.11 4.05
C ALA A 192 2.99 9.15 4.52
N ALA A 193 2.12 8.80 5.48
CA ALA A 193 1.23 9.74 6.15
C ALA A 193 1.96 10.82 6.97
N GLN A 194 3.22 10.57 7.32
CA GLN A 194 4.09 11.41 8.14
C GLN A 194 5.41 11.72 7.42
N ILE A 195 5.42 11.63 6.08
CA ILE A 195 6.63 11.77 5.28
C ILE A 195 7.30 13.14 5.48
N ASP A 196 6.49 14.19 5.66
CA ASP A 196 7.00 15.53 5.95
C ASP A 196 7.63 15.65 7.33
N ASP A 197 7.19 14.88 8.31
CA ASP A 197 7.74 14.94 9.67
C ASP A 197 9.10 14.24 9.75
N HIS A 198 9.32 13.23 8.89
CA HIS A 198 10.47 12.33 8.99
C HIS A 198 11.59 12.57 7.97
N LEU A 199 11.28 13.07 6.77
CA LEU A 199 12.33 13.32 5.77
C LEU A 199 13.24 14.49 6.18
N ASP A 200 14.53 14.35 5.89
CA ASP A 200 15.53 15.40 6.09
C ASP A 200 15.05 16.76 5.53
N ALA A 201 15.23 17.85 6.28
CA ALA A 201 14.70 19.16 5.92
C ALA A 201 15.29 19.72 4.60
N GLY A 202 16.48 19.28 4.19
CA GLY A 202 17.08 19.64 2.91
C GLY A 202 16.46 18.91 1.72
N LEU A 203 15.75 17.78 1.94
CA LEU A 203 15.06 17.05 0.89
C LEU A 203 13.73 17.74 0.57
N ARG A 204 13.77 18.59 -0.47
CA ARG A 204 12.64 19.37 -0.97
C ARG A 204 12.35 18.97 -2.42
N PRO A 205 11.46 18.00 -2.66
CA PRO A 205 11.14 17.58 -4.02
C PRO A 205 10.38 18.69 -4.75
N SER A 206 10.61 18.84 -6.05
CA SER A 206 9.84 19.73 -6.93
C SER A 206 8.67 19.00 -7.58
N VAL A 207 8.70 17.66 -7.59
CA VAL A 207 7.63 16.80 -8.09
C VAL A 207 7.38 15.67 -7.08
N ILE A 208 6.11 15.38 -6.81
CA ILE A 208 5.70 14.15 -6.12
C ILE A 208 4.82 13.33 -7.05
N LEU A 209 5.17 12.06 -7.23
CA LEU A 209 4.31 11.05 -7.86
C LEU A 209 3.89 10.07 -6.77
N MET A 210 2.60 9.76 -6.67
CA MET A 210 2.16 8.82 -5.64
C MET A 210 0.91 8.03 -6.02
N ASN A 211 0.88 6.78 -5.57
CA ASN A 211 -0.29 5.92 -5.52
C ASN A 211 -0.49 5.51 -4.05
N PRO A 212 -1.06 6.39 -3.20
CA PRO A 212 -1.23 6.10 -1.79
C PRO A 212 -2.12 4.86 -1.60
N PRO A 213 -1.95 4.12 -0.49
CA PRO A 213 -2.86 3.03 -0.16
C PRO A 213 -4.30 3.59 -0.09
N PHE A 214 -5.22 2.88 -0.72
CA PHE A 214 -6.64 3.19 -0.56
C PHE A 214 -7.00 2.75 0.87
N SER A 215 -7.50 3.64 1.72
CA SER A 215 -8.13 3.29 3.01
C SER A 215 -7.53 2.12 3.84
N ALA A 216 -6.36 2.29 4.46
CA ALA A 216 -5.97 1.47 5.61
C ALA A 216 -4.96 2.21 6.51
N LEU A 217 -5.39 2.51 7.73
CA LEU A 217 -4.48 2.61 8.86
C LEU A 217 -4.14 1.17 9.26
N ALA A 218 -2.84 0.84 9.35
CA ALA A 218 -2.44 -0.41 9.96
C ALA A 218 -3.02 -0.47 11.39
N ASN A 219 -3.88 -1.46 11.66
CA ASN A 219 -4.43 -1.83 12.97
C ASN A 219 -5.66 -1.06 13.50
N VAL A 220 -6.53 -0.51 12.64
CA VAL A 220 -7.83 0.03 13.10
C VAL A 220 -8.97 -0.44 12.18
N ASP A 221 -9.90 -1.23 12.71
CA ASP A 221 -11.15 -1.56 12.03
C ASP A 221 -12.06 -0.32 11.99
N GLY A 222 -11.92 0.44 10.92
CA GLY A 222 -12.78 1.55 10.55
C GLY A 222 -12.38 2.02 9.16
N ARG A 223 -13.35 2.17 8.26
CA ARG A 223 -13.14 2.83 6.96
C ARG A 223 -12.69 4.27 7.22
N THR A 224 -11.39 4.49 7.36
CA THR A 224 -10.83 5.83 7.53
C THR A 224 -10.76 6.48 6.18
N THR A 225 -11.83 7.21 5.84
CA THR A 225 -11.85 8.16 4.74
C THR A 225 -10.59 9.05 4.77
N GLU A 226 -10.05 9.36 5.95
CA GLU A 226 -8.91 10.25 6.12
C GLU A 226 -7.54 9.72 5.65
N ALA A 227 -7.33 8.42 5.45
CA ALA A 227 -5.99 7.87 5.19
C ALA A 227 -5.34 8.45 3.92
N THR A 228 -6.06 8.41 2.79
CA THR A 228 -5.58 8.99 1.52
C THR A 228 -5.36 10.50 1.64
N ALA A 229 -6.29 11.22 2.27
CA ALA A 229 -6.17 12.67 2.48
C ALA A 229 -4.93 13.04 3.33
N ARG A 230 -4.62 12.25 4.36
CA ARG A 230 -3.45 12.45 5.22
C ARG A 230 -2.14 12.27 4.45
N HIS A 231 -2.05 11.23 3.62
CA HIS A 231 -0.88 11.02 2.74
C HIS A 231 -0.70 12.20 1.78
N LEU A 232 -1.77 12.66 1.12
CA LEU A 232 -1.71 13.82 0.22
C LEU A 232 -1.30 15.10 0.96
N ARG A 233 -1.83 15.34 2.17
CA ARG A 233 -1.48 16.50 2.99
C ARG A 233 -0.01 16.50 3.38
N SER A 234 0.51 15.37 3.85
CA SER A 234 1.94 15.23 4.21
C SER A 234 2.83 15.42 2.98
N ALA A 235 2.47 14.81 1.85
CA ALA A 235 3.19 15.00 0.60
C ALA A 235 3.17 16.47 0.12
N LEU A 236 2.02 17.15 0.15
CA LEU A 236 1.93 18.58 -0.18
C LEU A 236 2.75 19.44 0.78
N ALA A 237 2.79 19.13 2.07
CA ALA A 237 3.61 19.86 3.04
C ALA A 237 5.11 19.76 2.69
N ARG A 238 5.57 18.57 2.29
CA ARG A 238 6.95 18.29 1.88
C ARG A 238 7.35 18.91 0.54
N LEU A 239 6.42 19.01 -0.40
CA LEU A 239 6.64 19.55 -1.75
C LEU A 239 7.20 20.99 -1.69
N ALA A 240 8.16 21.32 -2.56
CA ALA A 240 8.66 22.69 -2.66
C ALA A 240 7.56 23.67 -3.13
N PRO A 241 7.56 24.94 -2.69
CA PRO A 241 6.65 25.96 -3.25
C PRO A 241 6.78 26.05 -4.77
N GLY A 242 5.65 26.09 -5.48
CA GLY A 242 5.59 25.99 -6.95
C GLY A 242 5.81 24.58 -7.50
N GLY A 243 6.05 23.57 -6.64
CA GLY A 243 6.16 22.18 -7.05
C GLY A 243 4.81 21.56 -7.44
N ARG A 244 4.85 20.38 -8.06
CA ARG A 244 3.66 19.64 -8.51
C ARG A 244 3.54 18.27 -7.83
N LEU A 245 2.36 17.96 -7.30
CA LEU A 245 1.98 16.63 -6.85
C LEU A 245 0.98 16.00 -7.83
N VAL A 246 1.24 14.75 -8.22
CA VAL A 246 0.31 13.92 -8.99
C VAL A 246 -0.03 12.68 -8.17
N ALA A 247 -1.32 12.54 -7.83
CA ALA A 247 -1.82 11.42 -7.06
C ALA A 247 -2.74 10.53 -7.91
N ILE A 248 -2.54 9.22 -7.80
CA ILE A 248 -3.44 8.18 -8.30
C ILE A 248 -4.30 7.74 -7.11
N THR A 249 -5.60 8.06 -7.15
CA THR A 249 -6.56 7.73 -6.09
C THR A 249 -7.71 6.89 -6.63
N GLY A 250 -8.57 6.36 -5.76
CA GLY A 250 -9.84 5.76 -6.19
C GLY A 250 -10.75 6.84 -6.80
N ALA A 251 -11.57 6.50 -7.80
CA ALA A 251 -12.41 7.48 -8.51
C ALA A 251 -13.37 8.23 -7.58
N GLY A 252 -13.84 7.56 -6.52
CA GLY A 252 -14.71 8.14 -5.51
C GLY A 252 -14.06 9.21 -4.62
N PHE A 253 -12.72 9.27 -4.54
CA PHE A 253 -12.02 10.39 -3.90
C PHE A 253 -12.00 11.59 -4.84
N ALA A 254 -13.06 12.39 -4.81
CA ALA A 254 -13.33 13.43 -5.80
C ALA A 254 -13.72 14.77 -5.15
N PRO A 255 -13.34 15.91 -5.73
CA PRO A 255 -13.63 17.23 -5.14
C PRO A 255 -15.11 17.59 -5.12
N ASP A 256 -15.90 17.02 -6.02
CA ASP A 256 -17.35 17.22 -6.16
C ASP A 256 -18.17 16.21 -5.32
N ALA A 257 -17.52 15.23 -4.68
CA ALA A 257 -18.17 14.29 -3.81
C ALA A 257 -18.33 14.88 -2.38
N PRO A 258 -19.56 14.98 -1.84
CA PRO A 258 -19.81 15.61 -0.54
C PRO A 258 -19.00 15.00 0.61
N ALA A 259 -18.76 13.69 0.58
CA ALA A 259 -17.97 12.97 1.58
C ALA A 259 -16.51 13.44 1.66
N TRP A 260 -16.00 14.13 0.63
CA TRP A 260 -14.62 14.56 0.49
C TRP A 260 -14.44 16.07 0.47
N ALA A 261 -15.53 16.84 0.61
CA ALA A 261 -15.50 18.29 0.52
C ALA A 261 -14.52 18.93 1.51
N GLU A 262 -14.51 18.49 2.77
CA GLU A 262 -13.56 18.99 3.78
C GLU A 262 -12.11 18.63 3.45
N ALA A 263 -11.86 17.38 2.99
CA ALA A 263 -10.52 16.95 2.62
C ALA A 263 -9.96 17.80 1.47
N PHE A 264 -10.75 18.05 0.42
CA PHE A 264 -10.32 18.91 -0.69
C PHE A 264 -10.22 20.39 -0.29
N ALA A 265 -11.08 20.88 0.61
CA ALA A 265 -10.94 22.23 1.17
C ALA A 265 -9.57 22.38 1.85
N ARG A 266 -9.19 21.43 2.72
CA ARG A 266 -7.88 21.42 3.39
C ARG A 266 -6.71 21.30 2.41
N LEU A 267 -6.79 20.38 1.46
CA LEU A 267 -5.72 20.20 0.44
C LEU A 267 -5.52 21.46 -0.40
N THR A 268 -6.60 22.18 -0.69
CA THR A 268 -6.56 23.39 -1.53
C THR A 268 -6.36 24.68 -0.74
N GLU A 269 -6.16 24.64 0.58
CA GLU A 269 -5.70 25.81 1.34
C GLU A 269 -4.29 26.25 0.91
N THR A 270 -3.43 25.29 0.52
CA THR A 270 -2.01 25.50 0.20
C THR A 270 -1.61 25.07 -1.20
N ALA A 271 -2.58 24.65 -2.03
CA ALA A 271 -2.34 24.20 -3.39
C ALA A 271 -3.51 24.51 -4.32
N HIS A 272 -3.22 24.60 -5.61
CA HIS A 272 -4.20 24.63 -6.66
C HIS A 272 -4.48 23.22 -7.17
N LEU A 273 -5.72 22.74 -7.08
CA LEU A 273 -6.15 21.56 -7.84
C LEU A 273 -6.33 21.99 -9.30
N VAL A 274 -5.32 21.71 -10.14
CA VAL A 274 -5.26 22.18 -11.54
C VAL A 274 -5.83 21.18 -12.53
N PHE A 275 -5.90 19.90 -12.17
CA PHE A 275 -6.55 18.88 -12.98
C PHE A 275 -7.08 17.75 -12.11
N THR A 276 -8.22 17.20 -12.51
CA THR A 276 -8.69 15.92 -11.98
C THR A 276 -9.46 15.14 -13.05
N GLY A 277 -9.23 13.83 -13.13
CA GLY A 277 -9.88 12.97 -14.12
C GLY A 277 -9.96 11.53 -13.66
N ALA A 278 -11.16 10.96 -13.71
CA ALA A 278 -11.42 9.56 -13.41
C ALA A 278 -11.40 8.67 -14.68
N VAL A 279 -11.12 7.39 -14.50
CA VAL A 279 -11.17 6.33 -15.52
C VAL A 279 -12.04 5.19 -15.01
N SER A 280 -12.91 4.69 -15.89
CA SER A 280 -13.79 3.57 -15.60
C SER A 280 -13.01 2.30 -15.26
N GLY A 281 -13.53 1.54 -14.30
CA GLY A 281 -13.00 0.25 -13.87
C GLY A 281 -12.92 -0.80 -14.98
N ALA A 282 -13.72 -0.65 -16.04
CA ALA A 282 -13.66 -1.50 -17.23
C ALA A 282 -12.28 -1.49 -17.90
N ALA A 283 -11.54 -0.37 -17.79
CA ALA A 283 -10.19 -0.24 -18.31
C ALA A 283 -9.18 -1.17 -17.59
N PHE A 284 -9.48 -1.59 -16.37
CA PHE A 284 -8.62 -2.43 -15.53
C PHE A 284 -9.05 -3.89 -15.46
N ALA A 285 -10.15 -4.28 -16.12
CA ALA A 285 -10.67 -5.65 -16.08
C ALA A 285 -9.61 -6.70 -16.48
N ARG A 286 -8.70 -6.36 -17.41
CA ARG A 286 -7.57 -7.19 -17.83
C ARG A 286 -6.41 -7.25 -16.84
N HIS A 287 -6.43 -6.46 -15.77
CA HIS A 287 -5.44 -6.44 -14.69
C HIS A 287 -6.01 -7.06 -13.39
N GLY A 288 -7.17 -7.71 -13.46
CA GLY A 288 -7.79 -8.39 -12.31
C GLY A 288 -8.49 -7.45 -11.32
N THR A 289 -8.70 -6.19 -11.68
CA THR A 289 -9.44 -5.23 -10.84
C THR A 289 -10.49 -4.49 -11.67
N SER A 290 -11.61 -4.14 -11.02
CA SER A 290 -12.64 -3.26 -11.60
C SER A 290 -12.66 -1.91 -10.89
N PHE A 291 -11.56 -1.56 -10.20
CA PHE A 291 -11.50 -0.34 -9.42
C PHE A 291 -11.41 0.85 -10.35
N GLU A 292 -12.41 1.71 -10.26
CA GLU A 292 -12.39 3.02 -10.90
C GLU A 292 -11.30 3.86 -10.23
N THR A 293 -10.41 4.45 -11.02
CA THR A 293 -9.27 5.23 -10.51
C THR A 293 -9.32 6.66 -11.03
N ARG A 294 -8.57 7.54 -10.39
CA ARG A 294 -8.49 8.97 -10.71
C ARG A 294 -7.05 9.45 -10.64
N ILE A 295 -6.72 10.39 -11.53
CA ILE A 295 -5.53 11.23 -11.39
C ILE A 295 -5.98 12.61 -10.93
N SER A 296 -5.34 13.12 -9.88
CA SER A 296 -5.47 14.50 -9.41
C SER A 296 -4.11 15.18 -9.38
N VAL A 297 -4.05 16.41 -9.89
CA VAL A 297 -2.82 17.19 -10.03
C VAL A 297 -2.95 18.45 -9.20
N PHE A 298 -2.01 18.64 -8.28
CA PHE A 298 -1.95 19.79 -7.39
C PHE A 298 -0.65 20.56 -7.62
N ASP A 299 -0.76 21.87 -7.82
CA ASP A 299 0.40 22.76 -7.81
C ASP A 299 0.46 23.49 -6.47
N LYS A 300 1.56 23.36 -5.73
CA LYS A 300 1.70 24.01 -4.42
C LYS A 300 1.81 25.51 -4.59
N CYS A 301 0.98 26.24 -3.85
CA CYS A 301 0.98 27.70 -3.85
C CYS A 301 2.34 28.26 -3.44
N ARG A 302 2.71 29.37 -4.06
CA ARG A 302 3.86 30.18 -3.68
C ARG A 302 3.50 31.17 -2.57
N GLY A 303 4.50 31.82 -2.00
CA GLY A 303 4.32 32.77 -0.89
C GLY A 303 3.22 33.80 -1.17
N GLY A 304 2.13 33.74 -0.39
CA GLY A 304 1.00 34.69 -0.45
C GLY A 304 -0.13 34.33 -1.42
N GLU A 305 0.02 33.28 -2.24
CA GLU A 305 -1.07 32.78 -3.08
C GLU A 305 -2.14 32.06 -2.25
N LYS A 306 -3.42 32.29 -2.58
CA LYS A 306 -4.52 31.53 -2.01
C LYS A 306 -4.80 30.34 -2.93
N GLY A 307 -4.70 29.13 -2.38
CA GLY A 307 -5.05 27.92 -3.12
C GLY A 307 -6.53 27.84 -3.46
N GLY A 308 -6.89 26.79 -4.19
CA GLY A 308 -8.27 26.57 -4.61
C GLY A 308 -8.38 25.55 -5.73
N ILE A 309 -9.61 25.34 -6.23
CA ILE A 309 -9.86 24.47 -7.36
C ILE A 309 -9.93 25.30 -8.63
N THR A 310 -8.97 25.09 -9.54
CA THR A 310 -8.97 25.70 -10.88
C THR A 310 -9.28 24.68 -11.97
N ALA A 311 -9.24 23.38 -11.64
CA ALA A 311 -9.64 22.29 -12.51
C ALA A 311 -11.10 22.40 -12.96
N ASP A 312 -11.36 22.07 -14.23
CA ASP A 312 -12.72 21.86 -14.71
C ASP A 312 -13.27 20.54 -14.14
N LEU A 313 -14.30 20.65 -13.29
CA LEU A 313 -14.96 19.50 -12.64
C LEU A 313 -16.12 18.91 -13.46
N ARG A 314 -16.53 19.55 -14.56
CA ARG A 314 -17.62 19.07 -15.44
C ARG A 314 -17.35 17.75 -16.17
N PRO A 315 -16.11 17.42 -16.59
CA PRO A 315 -15.89 16.24 -17.42
C PRO A 315 -16.21 14.94 -16.68
N LEU A 316 -16.96 14.07 -17.37
CA LEU A 316 -17.34 12.76 -16.87
C LEU A 316 -16.17 11.77 -16.88
N MET A 317 -16.44 10.59 -16.29
CA MET A 317 -15.56 9.41 -16.26
C MET A 317 -14.98 9.11 -17.65
N SER A 318 -13.65 9.00 -17.75
CA SER A 318 -12.98 8.56 -18.98
C SER A 318 -13.25 7.07 -19.22
N PRO A 319 -13.56 6.64 -20.46
CA PRO A 319 -13.82 5.23 -20.74
C PRO A 319 -12.56 4.36 -20.59
N ASP A 320 -11.39 4.93 -20.87
CA ASP A 320 -10.09 4.26 -20.76
C ASP A 320 -8.96 5.25 -20.43
N VAL A 321 -7.77 4.70 -20.23
CA VAL A 321 -6.56 5.46 -19.91
C VAL A 321 -6.09 6.33 -21.09
N ALA A 322 -6.38 5.93 -22.33
CA ALA A 322 -6.00 6.71 -23.51
C ALA A 322 -6.78 8.02 -23.59
N HIS A 323 -8.08 7.97 -23.29
CA HIS A 323 -8.93 9.15 -23.19
C HIS A 323 -8.49 10.05 -22.02
N LEU A 324 -8.19 9.47 -20.85
CA LEU A 324 -7.65 10.25 -19.72
C LEU A 324 -6.33 10.94 -20.10
N LEU A 325 -5.42 10.23 -20.76
CA LEU A 325 -4.13 10.78 -21.18
C LEU A 325 -4.30 11.93 -22.19
N SER A 326 -5.22 11.79 -23.15
CA SER A 326 -5.57 12.87 -24.08
C SER A 326 -6.06 14.13 -23.34
N ARG A 327 -6.92 13.94 -22.32
CA ARG A 327 -7.36 15.03 -21.46
C ARG A 327 -6.22 15.65 -20.66
N ILE A 328 -5.31 14.84 -20.12
CA ILE A 328 -4.14 15.32 -19.38
C ILE A 328 -3.27 16.21 -20.27
N VAL A 329 -2.94 15.75 -21.48
CA VAL A 329 -2.11 16.50 -22.43
C VAL A 329 -2.75 17.84 -22.82
N THR A 330 -4.08 17.88 -22.89
CA THR A 330 -4.82 19.08 -23.33
C THR A 330 -5.08 20.07 -22.19
N ALA A 331 -5.40 19.56 -20.98
CA ALA A 331 -5.98 20.36 -19.91
C ALA A 331 -5.04 20.63 -18.73
N VAL A 332 -3.96 19.84 -18.55
CA VAL A 332 -3.00 20.10 -17.48
C VAL A 332 -2.12 21.30 -17.86
N PRO A 333 -2.14 22.41 -17.07
CA PRO A 333 -1.34 23.58 -17.39
C PRO A 333 0.17 23.31 -17.23
N PRO A 334 1.04 24.13 -17.87
CA PRO A 334 2.46 24.16 -17.58
C PRO A 334 2.72 24.29 -16.07
N ARG A 335 3.75 23.63 -15.56
CA ARG A 335 4.15 23.77 -14.14
C ARG A 335 4.51 25.21 -13.79
N LEU A 336 4.20 25.59 -12.55
CA LEU A 336 4.73 26.78 -11.94
C LEU A 336 6.26 26.69 -11.88
N ALA A 337 6.97 27.78 -12.16
CA ALA A 337 8.37 27.92 -11.77
C ALA A 337 8.54 27.73 -10.25
N LEU A 338 9.65 27.16 -9.82
CA LEU A 338 9.94 27.01 -8.40
C LEU A 338 10.30 28.38 -7.81
N ASP A 339 9.89 28.64 -6.56
CA ASP A 339 10.42 29.78 -5.83
C ASP A 339 11.94 29.60 -5.64
N PRO A 340 12.75 30.68 -5.78
CA PRO A 340 14.16 30.61 -5.44
C PRO A 340 14.30 30.12 -4.01
N VAL A 341 14.94 28.96 -3.83
CA VAL A 341 15.38 28.53 -2.52
C VAL A 341 16.46 29.52 -2.11
N GLU A 342 16.21 30.34 -1.09
CA GLU A 342 17.32 31.08 -0.47
C GLU A 342 18.37 30.04 -0.07
N PRO A 343 19.62 30.16 -0.53
CA PRO A 343 20.64 29.20 -0.18
C PRO A 343 20.83 29.26 1.35
N ALA A 344 20.31 28.25 2.06
CA ALA A 344 20.80 27.95 3.40
C ALA A 344 22.32 27.86 3.28
N GLY A 345 23.02 28.70 4.05
CA GLY A 345 24.41 29.09 3.82
C GLY A 345 25.32 27.97 3.30
N GLN A 346 26.06 28.29 2.24
CA GLN A 346 27.11 27.45 1.68
C GLN A 346 28.18 27.13 2.74
N GLY A 347 28.01 26.01 3.45
CA GLY A 347 29.14 25.28 4.02
C GLY A 347 29.85 24.52 2.89
N PRO A 348 31.19 24.37 2.94
CA PRO A 348 31.93 23.76 1.84
C PRO A 348 31.49 22.31 1.63
N SER A 349 31.21 21.98 0.37
CA SER A 349 30.95 20.63 -0.11
C SER A 349 32.17 19.74 0.13
N LEU A 350 31.98 18.68 0.92
CA LEU A 350 32.95 17.58 1.02
C LEU A 350 32.40 16.38 0.25
N PRO A 351 33.22 15.73 -0.60
CA PRO A 351 32.80 14.52 -1.30
C PRO A 351 32.57 13.38 -0.31
N PHE A 352 31.44 12.72 -0.47
CA PHE A 352 31.00 11.54 0.27
C PHE A 352 32.11 10.48 0.23
N ARG A 353 32.74 10.20 1.38
CA ARG A 353 33.73 9.13 1.53
C ARG A 353 33.16 8.11 2.52
N GLU A 354 32.93 6.91 2.02
CA GLU A 354 32.63 5.72 2.79
C GLU A 354 33.71 5.53 3.88
N ASN A 355 33.27 5.36 5.12
CA ASN A 355 33.84 4.47 6.14
C ASN A 355 33.15 4.74 7.48
N PHE A 356 32.26 3.83 7.90
CA PHE A 356 31.77 3.80 9.27
C PHE A 356 32.76 3.00 10.13
N ALA A 357 33.39 3.70 11.08
CA ALA A 357 33.99 3.10 12.27
C ALA A 357 33.46 3.86 13.51
N PRO A 358 33.17 3.18 14.64
CA PRO A 358 32.41 3.77 15.72
C PRO A 358 33.32 4.59 16.64
N ALA A 359 33.01 5.87 16.85
CA ALA A 359 33.68 6.72 17.82
C ALA A 359 32.82 6.94 19.07
N ALA A 360 33.50 7.00 20.21
CA ALA A 360 33.01 6.81 21.56
C ALA A 360 31.95 7.81 22.05
N ARG A 361 31.03 7.29 22.87
CA ARG A 361 30.07 8.05 23.68
C ARG A 361 30.78 9.09 24.56
N ARG A 362 30.43 10.36 24.39
CA ARG A 362 30.58 11.37 25.45
C ARG A 362 29.24 11.54 26.17
N LEU A 363 29.24 11.29 27.48
CA LEU A 363 28.13 11.64 28.37
C LEU A 363 27.94 13.16 28.35
N ILE A 364 26.71 13.60 28.09
CA ILE A 364 26.25 14.95 28.39
C ILE A 364 25.13 14.82 29.42
N THR A 365 25.41 15.31 30.62
CA THR A 365 24.47 15.50 31.73
C THR A 365 23.44 16.57 31.36
N PRO A 366 22.12 16.33 31.52
CA PRO A 366 21.14 17.39 31.30
C PRO A 366 21.00 18.27 32.55
N ALA A 367 21.22 19.57 32.37
CA ALA A 367 20.81 20.60 33.32
C ALA A 367 19.30 20.83 33.22
N ARG A 368 18.67 20.91 34.39
CA ARG A 368 17.22 20.92 34.64
C ARG A 368 16.67 22.33 34.40
N ALA A 369 15.81 22.52 33.40
CA ALA A 369 14.95 23.68 33.27
C ALA A 369 13.50 23.25 33.53
N THR A 370 12.92 23.75 34.62
CA THR A 370 11.56 23.46 35.07
C THR A 370 10.55 24.31 34.30
N SER A 371 9.71 23.68 33.48
CA SER A 371 8.43 24.25 33.05
C SER A 371 7.31 23.53 33.79
N ALA A 372 6.47 24.30 34.49
CA ALA A 372 5.37 23.79 35.31
C ALA A 372 4.24 23.28 34.41
N ALA A 373 4.05 21.96 34.38
CA ALA A 373 2.88 21.33 33.78
C ALA A 373 1.74 21.26 34.81
N ARG A 374 0.53 21.65 34.39
CA ARG A 374 -0.72 21.45 35.14
C ARG A 374 -0.99 19.93 35.27
N PRO A 375 -1.41 19.42 36.45
CA PRO A 375 -1.75 18.01 36.56
C PRO A 375 -3.03 17.69 35.79
N ALA A 376 -2.97 16.67 34.93
CA ALA A 376 -4.15 16.02 34.38
C ALA A 376 -4.92 15.29 35.51
N PRO A 377 -6.26 15.21 35.45
CA PRO A 377 -7.01 14.43 36.43
C PRO A 377 -6.64 12.96 36.32
N ALA A 378 -6.40 12.33 37.48
CA ALA A 378 -6.21 10.90 37.57
C ALA A 378 -7.49 10.18 37.12
N LEU A 379 -7.40 9.38 36.05
CA LEU A 379 -8.44 8.42 35.69
C LEU A 379 -8.45 7.32 36.76
N GLU A 380 -9.60 7.12 37.40
CA GLU A 380 -9.76 5.99 38.30
C GLU A 380 -9.59 4.67 37.53
N PRO A 381 -8.89 3.67 38.12
CA PRO A 381 -8.73 2.37 37.49
C PRO A 381 -10.11 1.71 37.33
N ILE A 382 -10.49 1.45 36.08
CA ILE A 382 -11.72 0.71 35.75
C ILE A 382 -11.59 -0.69 36.35
N ALA A 383 -12.48 -1.05 37.27
CA ALA A 383 -12.51 -2.39 37.85
C ALA A 383 -12.80 -3.43 36.76
N THR A 384 -11.85 -4.35 36.55
CA THR A 384 -11.96 -5.47 35.61
C THR A 384 -12.13 -6.79 36.36
N GLU A 385 -13.08 -7.62 35.94
CA GLU A 385 -13.32 -8.94 36.50
C GLU A 385 -12.97 -10.01 35.45
N ALA A 386 -12.59 -11.20 35.90
CA ALA A 386 -12.34 -12.32 34.99
C ALA A 386 -13.68 -12.82 34.43
N LEU A 387 -13.78 -12.93 33.11
CA LEU A 387 -14.97 -13.38 32.42
C LEU A 387 -15.30 -14.83 32.83
N ASP A 388 -16.53 -15.03 33.31
CA ASP A 388 -17.01 -16.37 33.66
C ASP A 388 -17.70 -17.04 32.47
N TYR A 389 -17.32 -18.29 32.18
CA TYR A 389 -17.97 -19.15 31.21
C TYR A 389 -17.89 -20.61 31.67
N ALA A 390 -18.89 -21.40 31.28
CA ALA A 390 -18.95 -22.83 31.51
C ALA A 390 -18.55 -23.58 30.23
N LEU A 391 -17.80 -24.68 30.36
CA LEU A 391 -17.50 -25.57 29.24
C LEU A 391 -18.71 -26.46 28.96
N ARG A 392 -19.10 -26.60 27.70
CA ARG A 392 -20.13 -27.55 27.28
C ARG A 392 -19.52 -28.93 27.03
N ASP A 393 -20.20 -29.97 27.51
CA ASP A 393 -19.83 -31.35 27.19
C ASP A 393 -20.57 -31.80 25.94
N SER A 394 -19.82 -32.15 24.88
CA SER A 394 -20.32 -32.55 23.57
C SER A 394 -21.22 -33.82 23.57
N ALA A 395 -21.52 -34.40 24.73
CA ALA A 395 -22.28 -35.64 24.86
C ALA A 395 -23.71 -35.48 25.40
N ALA A 396 -24.15 -34.26 25.78
CA ALA A 396 -25.40 -34.09 26.55
C ALA A 396 -26.52 -33.26 25.88
N ASP A 397 -26.38 -32.79 24.64
CA ASP A 397 -27.51 -32.26 23.88
C ASP A 397 -27.87 -33.25 22.76
N GLY A 398 -28.73 -34.21 23.12
CA GLY A 398 -29.45 -35.10 22.20
C GLY A 398 -30.48 -34.38 21.33
N ALA A 399 -30.19 -33.17 20.86
CA ALA A 399 -30.74 -32.71 19.61
C ALA A 399 -29.85 -33.32 18.54
N THR A 400 -30.27 -34.47 18.01
CA THR A 400 -29.94 -34.82 16.63
C THR A 400 -29.99 -33.54 15.81
N ALA A 401 -28.83 -32.99 15.44
CA ALA A 401 -28.76 -32.07 14.34
C ALA A 401 -29.41 -32.85 13.20
N GLN A 402 -30.68 -32.53 12.93
CA GLN A 402 -31.22 -32.80 11.61
C GLN A 402 -30.19 -32.13 10.71
N MET A 403 -29.33 -32.94 10.09
CA MET A 403 -28.49 -32.50 8.98
C MET A 403 -29.48 -31.95 7.97
N SER A 404 -29.75 -30.66 8.07
CA SER A 404 -30.48 -29.95 7.04
C SER A 404 -29.55 -29.98 5.85
N ASP A 405 -30.08 -30.33 4.67
CA ASP A 405 -29.36 -30.34 3.40
C ASP A 405 -28.94 -28.91 2.94
N ALA A 406 -28.89 -27.96 3.88
CA ALA A 406 -28.54 -26.57 3.70
C ALA A 406 -27.02 -26.38 3.88
N ILE A 407 -26.41 -25.64 2.95
CA ILE A 407 -24.97 -25.34 2.96
C ILE A 407 -24.56 -24.49 4.18
N TYR A 408 -25.51 -23.79 4.81
CA TYR A 408 -25.30 -22.89 5.94
C TYR A 408 -26.25 -23.20 7.11
N GLU A 409 -25.70 -23.24 8.31
CA GLU A 409 -26.40 -23.41 9.59
C GLU A 409 -26.29 -22.13 10.44
N THR A 410 -27.19 -21.96 11.40
CA THR A 410 -27.17 -20.77 12.27
C THR A 410 -26.01 -20.80 13.26
N PHE A 411 -25.33 -19.67 13.35
CA PHE A 411 -24.36 -19.25 14.36
C PHE A 411 -24.71 -19.65 15.80
N ARG A 412 -24.01 -20.58 16.48
CA ARG A 412 -24.14 -20.80 17.94
C ARG A 412 -22.83 -21.26 18.57
N LEU A 413 -22.55 -20.83 19.80
CA LEU A 413 -21.38 -21.26 20.57
C LEU A 413 -21.49 -22.75 20.90
N GLN A 414 -20.46 -23.52 20.55
CA GLN A 414 -20.48 -24.98 20.63
C GLN A 414 -19.70 -25.53 21.83
N ALA A 415 -18.62 -24.86 22.23
CA ALA A 415 -17.72 -25.35 23.29
C ALA A 415 -17.93 -24.68 24.65
N ILE A 416 -18.55 -23.49 24.68
CA ILE A 416 -18.68 -22.68 25.89
C ILE A 416 -20.09 -22.08 26.01
N ASP A 417 -20.50 -21.82 27.24
CA ASP A 417 -21.71 -21.06 27.60
C ASP A 417 -21.27 -19.85 28.44
N ILE A 418 -21.67 -18.65 28.04
CA ILE A 418 -21.28 -17.39 28.71
C ILE A 418 -22.54 -16.79 29.34
N PRO A 419 -22.74 -16.94 30.67
CA PRO A 419 -23.92 -16.42 31.34
C PRO A 419 -24.05 -14.90 31.17
N GLY A 420 -25.22 -14.46 30.71
CA GLY A 420 -25.51 -13.02 30.53
C GLY A 420 -24.95 -12.40 29.25
N ALA A 421 -24.33 -13.17 28.35
CA ALA A 421 -23.93 -12.66 27.04
C ALA A 421 -25.14 -12.37 26.14
N ALA A 422 -25.12 -11.24 25.44
CA ALA A 422 -26.14 -10.89 24.47
C ALA A 422 -25.92 -11.65 23.15
N ALA A 423 -26.99 -12.10 22.50
CA ALA A 423 -26.89 -12.68 21.16
C ALA A 423 -26.37 -11.64 20.15
N HIS A 424 -25.61 -12.09 19.15
CA HIS A 424 -25.13 -11.21 18.09
C HIS A 424 -26.29 -10.47 17.37
N PRO A 425 -26.20 -9.14 17.15
CA PRO A 425 -27.31 -8.32 16.62
C PRO A 425 -27.71 -8.69 15.18
N THR A 426 -26.79 -9.27 14.41
CA THR A 426 -27.08 -9.87 13.10
C THR A 426 -27.09 -11.39 13.19
N LYS A 427 -27.95 -12.03 12.38
CA LYS A 427 -28.02 -13.49 12.27
C LYS A 427 -26.73 -14.03 11.65
N LEU A 428 -25.87 -14.59 12.48
CA LEU A 428 -24.65 -15.26 12.03
C LEU A 428 -25.01 -16.64 11.47
N VAL A 429 -24.27 -17.04 10.44
CA VAL A 429 -24.35 -18.38 9.84
C VAL A 429 -22.96 -18.96 9.71
N GLN A 430 -22.84 -20.27 9.82
CA GLN A 430 -21.62 -21.03 9.62
C GLN A 430 -21.87 -22.13 8.60
N SER A 431 -20.83 -22.59 7.91
CA SER A 431 -21.00 -23.74 7.00
C SER A 431 -21.35 -25.00 7.79
N ALA A 432 -22.14 -25.90 7.22
CA ALA A 432 -22.46 -27.19 7.85
C ALA A 432 -21.19 -27.99 8.22
N ALA A 433 -20.12 -27.86 7.41
CA ALA A 433 -18.83 -28.46 7.72
C ALA A 433 -18.19 -27.88 9.00
N MET A 434 -18.24 -26.56 9.20
CA MET A 434 -17.76 -25.94 10.44
C MET A 434 -18.64 -26.27 11.65
N ALA A 435 -19.96 -26.38 11.44
CA ALA A 435 -20.89 -26.77 12.50
C ALA A 435 -20.63 -28.20 13.02
N SER A 436 -20.08 -29.08 12.18
CA SER A 436 -19.84 -30.49 12.51
C SER A 436 -18.65 -30.74 13.44
N VAL A 437 -17.78 -29.75 13.68
CA VAL A 437 -16.57 -29.89 14.49
C VAL A 437 -16.54 -28.81 15.57
N ALA A 438 -16.66 -29.22 16.84
CA ALA A 438 -16.58 -28.30 17.96
C ALA A 438 -15.15 -27.73 18.12
N PRO A 439 -14.99 -26.43 18.42
CA PRO A 439 -13.71 -25.82 18.69
C PRO A 439 -13.09 -26.36 20.01
N PRO A 440 -11.75 -26.29 20.17
CA PRO A 440 -11.07 -26.87 21.32
C PRO A 440 -11.44 -26.16 22.63
N LYS A 441 -11.72 -26.88 23.72
CA LYS A 441 -12.15 -26.25 24.98
C LYS A 441 -11.10 -25.23 25.49
N PRO A 442 -11.45 -23.94 25.64
CA PRO A 442 -10.50 -22.91 26.05
C PRO A 442 -10.21 -23.02 27.55
N SER A 443 -9.04 -22.50 27.95
CA SER A 443 -8.61 -22.44 29.36
C SER A 443 -8.33 -21.01 29.84
N TYR A 444 -8.26 -20.05 28.91
CA TYR A 444 -8.02 -18.65 29.20
C TYR A 444 -9.31 -17.94 29.66
N ARG A 445 -9.20 -17.04 30.64
CA ARG A 445 -10.30 -16.23 31.16
C ARG A 445 -9.91 -14.74 31.11
N PRO A 446 -10.33 -14.00 30.08
CA PRO A 446 -9.94 -12.61 29.90
C PRO A 446 -10.50 -11.74 31.04
N LYS A 447 -9.75 -10.72 31.46
CA LYS A 447 -10.22 -9.71 32.41
C LYS A 447 -10.87 -8.56 31.65
N LEU A 448 -12.18 -8.38 31.82
CA LEU A 448 -12.96 -7.36 31.13
C LEU A 448 -13.65 -6.44 32.15
N PRO A 449 -13.89 -5.17 31.80
CA PRO A 449 -14.77 -4.32 32.60
C PRO A 449 -16.16 -4.96 32.73
N ALA A 450 -16.75 -4.96 33.93
CA ALA A 450 -18.07 -5.56 34.16
C ALA A 450 -19.18 -4.98 33.25
N ALA A 451 -18.99 -3.74 32.78
CA ALA A 451 -19.88 -3.08 31.82
C ALA A 451 -20.00 -3.84 30.49
N VAL A 452 -18.95 -4.56 30.05
CA VAL A 452 -18.94 -5.26 28.75
C VAL A 452 -20.06 -6.30 28.66
N LEU A 453 -20.24 -7.11 29.72
CA LEU A 453 -21.34 -8.06 29.82
C LEU A 453 -22.65 -7.37 30.19
N ARG A 454 -22.64 -6.51 31.22
CA ARG A 454 -23.87 -5.89 31.76
C ARG A 454 -24.60 -5.03 30.73
N GLU A 455 -23.86 -4.32 29.88
CA GLU A 455 -24.40 -3.40 28.87
C GLU A 455 -24.45 -4.05 27.48
N GLY A 456 -24.07 -5.33 27.35
CA GLY A 456 -24.10 -6.06 26.08
C GLY A 456 -23.22 -5.44 25.00
N LEU A 457 -22.10 -4.82 25.38
CA LEU A 457 -21.19 -4.13 24.44
C LEU A 457 -20.54 -5.11 23.45
N LEU A 458 -20.37 -6.36 23.88
CA LEU A 458 -19.95 -7.47 23.03
C LEU A 458 -21.01 -8.56 23.08
N SER A 459 -21.27 -9.13 21.91
CA SER A 459 -22.10 -10.32 21.75
C SER A 459 -21.37 -11.59 22.14
N ASP A 460 -22.13 -12.66 22.35
CA ASP A 460 -21.65 -14.03 22.59
C ASP A 460 -20.55 -14.48 21.61
N ALA A 461 -20.75 -14.28 20.31
CA ALA A 461 -19.77 -14.64 19.27
C ALA A 461 -18.46 -13.83 19.36
N GLN A 462 -18.57 -12.55 19.72
CA GLN A 462 -17.41 -11.67 19.89
C GLN A 462 -16.67 -12.01 21.20
N LEU A 463 -17.39 -12.35 22.26
CA LEU A 463 -16.81 -12.81 23.52
C LEU A 463 -16.10 -14.15 23.37
N GLU A 464 -16.64 -15.08 22.58
CA GLU A 464 -15.95 -16.32 22.22
C GLU A 464 -14.59 -16.03 21.56
N THR A 465 -14.54 -15.08 20.61
CA THR A 465 -13.29 -14.66 19.96
C THR A 465 -12.27 -14.03 20.92
N VAL A 466 -12.70 -13.47 22.05
CA VAL A 466 -11.80 -12.90 23.08
C VAL A 466 -11.29 -13.98 24.06
N ILE A 467 -12.00 -15.10 24.16
CA ILE A 467 -11.65 -16.24 25.03
C ILE A 467 -10.61 -17.17 24.36
N TYR A 468 -10.71 -17.34 23.05
CA TYR A 468 -9.74 -18.06 22.21
C TYR A 468 -8.55 -17.19 21.82
#